data_AF-A0A1M6ZF77-F1
#
_entry.id   AF-A0A1M6ZF77-F1
#
_cell.length_a   1.000
_cell.length_b   1.000
_cell.length_c   1.000
_cell.angle_alpha   90.00
_cell.angle_beta   90.00
_cell.angle_gamma   90.00
#
_symmetry.space_group_name_H-M   'P 1'
#
loop_
_entity.id
_entity.type
_entity.pdbx_description
1 polymer ?
#
loop_
_entity_poly.entity_id
_entity_poly.type
_entity_poly.pdbx_seq_one_letter_code
_entity_poly.pdbx_strand_id
1 'polypeptide(L)' 'MSDVKTLSDRIDLLEARLTFQDVTIETLNETITAQWAKIDALTRQVASLSERLREAEAHTPGSTNEPPPHY' A
#
# COMPACT_ATOMS: atom_id res chain seq x y z
N MET A 1 -20.98 -24.11 43.67
CA MET A 1 -21.23 -22.65 43.67
C MET A 1 -19.94 -21.88 43.31
N SER A 2 -18.80 -22.15 43.94
CA SER A 2 -17.51 -21.50 43.61
C SER A 2 -17.04 -21.73 42.16
N ASP A 3 -17.13 -22.96 41.65
CA ASP A 3 -16.64 -23.26 40.29
C ASP A 3 -17.46 -22.61 39.19
N VAL A 4 -18.77 -22.50 39.39
CA VAL A 4 -19.68 -21.79 38.47
C VAL A 4 -19.34 -20.31 38.43
N LYS A 5 -19.04 -19.71 39.58
CA LYS A 5 -18.60 -18.31 39.65
C LYS A 5 -17.25 -18.11 38.92
N THR A 6 -16.26 -18.96 39.19
CA THR A 6 -14.96 -18.91 38.51
C THR A 6 -15.09 -19.07 36.99
N LEU A 7 -15.99 -19.94 36.53
CA LEU A 7 -16.26 -20.11 35.11
C LEU A 7 -16.92 -18.86 34.51
N SER A 8 -17.91 -18.28 35.19
CA SER A 8 -18.55 -17.02 34.77
C SER A 8 -17.51 -15.89 34.64
N ASP A 9 -16.68 -15.70 35.67
CA ASP A 9 -15.64 -14.65 35.67
C ASP A 9 -14.65 -14.84 34.50
N ARG A 10 -14.36 -16.08 34.11
CA ARG A 10 -13.51 -16.39 32.93
C ARG A 10 -14.21 -16.11 31.60
N ILE A 11 -15.52 -16.36 31.51
CA ILE A 11 -16.31 -16.07 30.32
C ILE A 11 -16.36 -14.56 30.10
N ASP A 12 -16.69 -13.78 31.13
CA ASP A 12 -16.75 -12.32 31.05
C ASP A 12 -15.41 -11.72 30.57
N LEU A 13 -14.30 -12.25 31.08
CA LEU A 13 -12.95 -11.85 30.64
C LEU A 13 -12.68 -12.18 29.17
N LEU A 14 -13.12 -13.36 28.71
CA LEU A 14 -12.97 -13.76 27.31
C LEU A 14 -13.83 -12.91 26.38
N GLU A 15 -15.05 -12.56 26.78
CA GLU A 15 -15.95 -11.69 26.01
C GLU A 15 -15.39 -10.27 25.88
N ALA A 16 -14.84 -9.71 26.97
CA ALA A 16 -14.17 -8.42 26.93
C ALA A 16 -12.95 -8.43 25.98
N ARG A 17 -12.14 -9.51 26.03
CA ARG A 17 -10.99 -9.68 25.13
C ARG A 17 -11.43 -9.88 23.68
N LEU A 18 -12.52 -10.60 23.43
CA LEU A 18 -13.06 -10.81 22.09
C LEU A 18 -13.51 -9.49 21.48
N THR A 19 -14.29 -8.70 22.22
CA THR A 19 -14.74 -7.38 21.79
C THR A 19 -13.57 -6.46 21.42
N PHE A 20 -12.50 -6.45 22.24
CA PHE A 20 -11.30 -5.67 21.93
C PHE A 20 -10.58 -6.16 20.67
N GLN A 21 -10.53 -7.48 20.47
CA GLN A 21 -9.95 -8.07 19.26
C GLN A 21 -10.76 -7.74 18.01
N ASP A 22 -12.10 -7.72 18.08
CA ASP A 22 -12.95 -7.36 16.95
C ASP A 22 -12.67 -5.92 16.49
N VAL A 23 -12.60 -4.97 17.44
CA VAL A 23 -12.23 -3.58 17.15
C VAL A 23 -10.81 -3.48 16.57
N THR A 24 -9.88 -4.27 17.10
CA THR A 24 -8.50 -4.30 16.59
C THR A 24 -8.46 -4.80 15.14
N ILE A 25 -9.21 -5.87 14.82
CA ILE A 25 -9.27 -6.44 13.47
C ILE A 25 -9.89 -5.43 12.51
N GLU A 26 -10.97 -4.75 12.90
CA GLU A 26 -11.60 -3.72 12.08
C GLU A 26 -10.63 -2.57 11.78
N THR A 27 -9.95 -2.06 12.81
CA THR A 27 -8.94 -1.00 12.67
C THR A 27 -7.80 -1.43 11.73
N LEU A 28 -7.33 -2.68 11.85
CA LEU A 28 -6.29 -3.22 10.97
C LEU A 28 -6.79 -3.34 9.53
N ASN A 29 -8.02 -3.78 9.31
CA ASN A 29 -8.61 -3.90 7.99
C ASN A 29 -8.75 -2.53 7.29
N GLU A 30 -9.24 -1.52 8.01
CA GLU A 30 -9.30 -0.14 7.51
C GLU A 30 -7.91 0.38 7.14
N THR A 31 -6.92 0.14 8.01
CA THR A 31 -5.54 0.55 7.78
C THR A 31 -4.94 -0.11 6.54
N ILE A 32 -5.12 -1.43 6.38
CA ILE A 32 -4.62 -2.19 5.23
C ILE A 32 -5.28 -1.71 3.94
N THR A 33 -6.59 -1.47 3.96
CA THR A 33 -7.33 -1.00 2.78
C THR A 33 -6.86 0.40 2.36
N ALA A 34 -6.66 1.30 3.32
CA ALA A 34 -6.12 2.63 3.05
C ALA A 34 -4.67 2.58 2.52
N GLN A 35 -3.84 1.68 3.04
CA GLN A 35 -2.48 1.46 2.54
C GLN A 35 -2.49 0.89 1.12
N TRP A 36 -3.38 -0.05 0.81
CA TRP A 36 -3.49 -0.62 -0.53
C TRP A 36 -3.87 0.43 -1.57
N ALA A 37 -4.83 1.30 -1.26
CA ALA A 37 -5.20 2.42 -2.14
C ALA A 37 -4.02 3.37 -2.40
N LYS A 38 -3.20 3.66 -1.38
CA LYS A 38 -1.98 4.47 -1.54
C LYS A 38 -0.95 3.77 -2.41
N ILE A 39 -0.74 2.47 -2.24
CA ILE A 39 0.19 1.68 -3.05
C ILE A 39 -0.25 1.68 -4.51
N ASP A 40 -1.54 1.42 -4.80
CA ASP A 40 -2.06 1.44 -6.17
C ASP A 40 -1.83 2.81 -6.85
N ALA A 41 -2.12 3.89 -6.13
CA ALA A 41 -1.87 5.24 -6.62
C ALA A 41 -0.39 5.50 -6.92
N LEU A 42 0.51 5.08 -6.03
CA LEU A 42 1.96 5.21 -6.23
C LEU A 42 2.45 4.35 -7.40
N THR A 43 1.97 3.12 -7.53
CA THR A 43 2.30 2.24 -8.66
C THR A 43 1.92 2.87 -9.99
N ARG A 44 0.72 3.47 -10.09
CA ARG A 44 0.29 4.19 -11.30
C ARG A 44 1.17 5.40 -11.59
N GLN A 45 1.54 6.17 -10.57
CA GLN A 45 2.42 7.33 -10.73
C GLN A 45 3.81 6.91 -11.25
N VAL A 46 4.40 5.87 -10.67
CA VAL A 46 5.69 5.33 -11.13
C VAL A 46 5.59 4.87 -12.58
N ALA A 47 4.55 4.14 -12.95
CA ALA A 47 4.34 3.70 -14.34
C ALA A 47 4.24 4.89 -15.31
N SER A 48 3.49 5.94 -14.93
CA SER A 48 3.38 7.16 -15.75
C SER A 48 4.72 7.90 -15.90
N LEU A 49 5.51 7.97 -14.83
CA LEU A 49 6.84 8.59 -14.88
C LEU A 49 7.80 7.80 -15.76
N SER A 50 7.76 6.47 -15.67
CA SER A 50 8.56 5.59 -16.53
C SER A 50 8.22 5.77 -18.01
N GLU A 51 6.95 5.92 -18.35
CA GLU A 51 6.54 6.15 -19.75
C GLU A 51 7.01 7.50 -20.27
N ARG A 52 6.83 8.57 -19.48
CA ARG A 52 7.33 9.91 -19.85
C ARG A 52 8.85 9.94 -20.03
N LEU A 53 9.59 9.18 -19.22
CA LEU A 53 11.04 9.07 -19.36
C LEU A 53 11.42 8.39 -20.68
N ARG A 54 10.75 7.28 -21.03
CA ARG A 54 10.95 6.59 -22.32
C ARG A 54 10.62 7.48 -23.51
N GLU A 55 9.51 8.22 -23.44
CA GLU A 55 9.16 9.20 -24.46
C GLU A 55 10.25 10.27 -24.60
N ALA A 56 10.74 10.85 -23.50
CA ALA A 56 11.80 11.85 -23.53
C ALA A 56 13.12 11.31 -24.11
N GLU A 57 13.51 10.08 -23.76
CA GLU A 57 14.68 9.40 -24.33
C GLU A 57 14.51 9.17 -25.84
N ALA A 58 13.32 8.75 -26.29
CA ALA A 58 13.03 8.53 -27.71
C ALA A 58 13.01 9.82 -28.54
N HIS A 59 12.64 10.96 -27.94
CA HIS A 59 12.60 12.27 -28.59
C HIS A 59 13.93 13.03 -28.51
N THR A 60 14.98 12.45 -27.91
CA THR A 60 16.32 13.03 -27.98
C THR A 60 16.86 12.81 -29.40
N PRO A 61 17.06 13.87 -30.21
CA PRO A 61 17.65 13.70 -31.53
C PRO A 61 19.03 13.09 -31.34
N GLY A 62 19.28 11.92 -31.95
CA GLY A 62 20.63 11.39 -32.03
C GLY A 62 21.52 12.51 -32.55
N SER A 63 22.62 12.80 -31.85
CA SER A 63 23.58 13.80 -32.29
C SER A 63 24.06 13.39 -33.69
N THR A 64 23.43 13.95 -34.73
CA THR A 64 23.90 13.83 -36.11
C THR A 64 25.15 14.68 -36.19
N ASN A 65 26.25 14.08 -35.75
CA ASN A 65 27.59 14.61 -35.89
C ASN A 65 28.02 14.35 -37.34
N GLU A 66 27.27 14.89 -38.28
CA GLU A 66 27.58 14.79 -39.70
C GLU A 66 28.63 15.88 -39.98
N PRO A 67 29.86 15.50 -40.40
CA PRO A 67 30.92 16.48 -40.62
C PRO A 67 30.48 17.50 -41.67
N PRO A 68 30.76 18.81 -41.48
CA PRO A 68 30.33 19.84 -42.42
C PRO A 68 30.96 19.58 -43.81
N PRO A 69 30.20 19.79 -44.91
CA PRO A 69 30.72 19.59 -46.26
C PRO A 69 31.82 20.62 -46.54
N HIS A 70 33.00 20.14 -46.91
CA HIS A 70 34.08 20.99 -47.39
C HIS A 70 33.75 21.50 -48.80
N TYR A 71 33.69 22.82 -48.95
CA TYR A 71 33.68 23.56 -50.22
C TYR A 71 35.06 24.17 -50.48
#